data_AF-A0A6B2GAT4-F1
#
_entry.id   AF-A0A6B2GAT4-F1
#
_cell.length_a   1.000
_cell.length_b   1.000
_cell.length_c   1.000
_cell.angle_alpha   90.00
_cell.angle_beta   90.00
_cell.angle_gamma   90.00
#
_symmetry.space_group_name_H-M   'P 1'
#
loop_
_entity.id
_entity.type
_entity.pdbx_description
1 polymer ?
#
loop_
_entity_poly.entity_id
_entity_poly.type
_entity_poly.pdbx_seq_one_letter_code
_entity_poly.pdbx_strand_id
1 'polypeptide(L)'
;KNTPRADEIGKFLIIEGKIIGMSKVKQMFYSRKYCCDICDFKFCVDMDVVKPFNYNKPPESCPSSTECPSKNFSHLEDLCTDYQEIVLQEILESSNGKGMMNSVNVFLQDELADVFKPGDHVIVYGILMVRFKCLVPKTFMETYLLFMANNVTPKHSTNYENSLFSFLE
;
A
#
# COMPACT_ATOMS: atom_id res chain seq x y z
N LYS A 1 -0.38 16.16 11.76
CA LYS A 1 -0.93 14.97 12.48
C LYS A 1 -0.27 13.78 11.82
N ASN A 2 0.62 13.08 12.51
CA ASN A 2 1.65 12.33 11.81
C ASN A 2 1.39 10.81 11.84
N THR A 3 0.49 10.33 12.70
CA THR A 3 0.02 8.93 12.71
C THR A 3 -1.46 8.82 12.32
N PRO A 4 -1.80 8.05 11.26
CA PRO A 4 -3.17 7.73 10.86
C PRO A 4 -3.89 6.87 11.89
N ARG A 5 -5.22 7.06 11.98
CA ARG A 5 -6.10 6.30 12.86
C ARG A 5 -7.18 5.56 12.07
N ALA A 6 -7.83 4.59 12.71
CA ALA A 6 -8.85 3.76 12.07
C ALA A 6 -10.08 4.55 11.56
N ASP A 7 -10.40 5.71 12.13
CA ASP A 7 -11.47 6.60 11.66
C ASP A 7 -11.13 7.34 10.34
N GLU A 8 -9.90 7.17 9.85
CA GLU A 8 -9.39 7.78 8.62
C GLU A 8 -9.25 6.77 7.48
N ILE A 9 -9.69 5.52 7.67
CA ILE A 9 -9.71 4.50 6.62
C ILE A 9 -10.51 5.00 5.41
N GLY A 10 -9.96 4.78 4.21
CA GLY A 10 -10.53 5.20 2.93
C GLY A 10 -10.31 6.68 2.59
N LYS A 11 -9.71 7.47 3.48
CA LYS A 11 -9.39 8.89 3.21
C LYS A 11 -8.02 9.01 2.56
N PHE A 12 -7.89 9.99 1.66
CA PHE A 12 -6.60 10.44 1.15
C PHE A 12 -5.93 11.32 2.20
N LEU A 13 -4.75 10.92 2.67
CA LEU A 13 -3.99 11.60 3.71
C LEU A 13 -2.57 11.92 3.22
N ILE A 14 -1.89 12.73 4.01
CA ILE A 14 -0.48 13.05 3.85
C ILE A 14 0.19 12.72 5.18
N ILE A 15 1.19 11.84 5.15
CA ILE A 15 1.98 11.48 6.33
C ILE A 15 3.44 11.80 6.10
N GLU A 16 4.12 12.18 7.17
CA GLU A 16 5.55 12.51 7.16
C GLU A 16 6.26 11.62 8.17
N GLY A 17 7.44 11.14 7.81
CA GLY A 17 8.28 10.42 8.75
C GLY A 17 9.61 9.96 8.18
N LYS A 18 10.37 9.27 9.02
CA LYS A 18 11.63 8.63 8.62
C LYS A 18 11.40 7.17 8.29
N ILE A 19 12.03 6.70 7.24
CA ILE A 19 12.02 5.28 6.89
C ILE A 19 12.96 4.55 7.84
N ILE A 20 12.42 3.62 8.62
CA ILE A 20 13.20 2.82 9.59
C ILE A 20 13.40 1.37 9.16
N GLY A 21 12.61 0.90 8.20
CA GLY A 21 12.65 -0.46 7.71
C GLY A 21 12.04 -0.59 6.34
N MET A 22 12.39 -1.67 5.65
CA MET A 22 11.90 -1.99 4.32
C MET A 22 11.93 -3.49 4.07
N SER A 23 11.01 -3.97 3.25
CA SER A 23 11.09 -5.30 2.65
C SER A 23 12.00 -5.29 1.43
N LYS A 24 12.39 -6.49 0.97
CA LYS A 24 12.82 -6.66 -0.41
C LYS A 24 11.68 -6.29 -1.36
N VAL A 25 12.02 -5.81 -2.55
CA VAL A 25 11.07 -5.71 -3.66
C VAL A 25 10.59 -7.11 -4.02
N LYS A 26 9.28 -7.23 -4.23
CA LYS A 26 8.61 -8.48 -4.57
C LYS A 26 7.66 -8.20 -5.73
N GLN A 27 7.38 -9.22 -6.51
CA GLN A 27 6.36 -9.13 -7.56
C GLN A 27 5.00 -9.58 -7.00
N MET A 28 3.94 -8.87 -7.35
CA MET A 28 2.56 -9.31 -7.14
C MET A 28 1.75 -9.13 -8.41
N PHE A 29 0.76 -9.99 -8.62
CA PHE A 29 -0.26 -9.73 -9.64
C PHE A 29 -1.21 -8.64 -9.12
N TYR A 30 -1.50 -7.62 -9.94
CA TYR A 30 -2.52 -6.62 -9.64
C TYR A 30 -3.84 -6.94 -10.32
N SER A 31 -3.81 -7.75 -11.39
CA SER A 31 -5.00 -8.19 -12.11
C SER A 31 -4.74 -9.54 -12.76
N ARG A 32 -5.80 -10.33 -12.91
CA ARG A 32 -5.75 -11.66 -13.54
C ARG A 32 -6.74 -11.78 -14.66
N LYS A 33 -6.31 -12.31 -15.78
CA LYS A 33 -7.19 -12.53 -16.91
C LYS A 33 -7.68 -13.97 -16.94
N TYR A 34 -8.98 -14.10 -17.17
CA TYR A 34 -9.69 -15.35 -17.29
C TYR A 34 -10.45 -15.40 -18.61
N CYS A 35 -10.69 -16.62 -19.09
CA CYS A 35 -11.59 -16.92 -20.20
C CYS A 35 -12.73 -17.79 -19.67
N CYS A 36 -13.97 -17.45 -20.01
CA CYS A 36 -15.09 -18.34 -19.76
C CYS A 36 -15.01 -19.56 -20.69
N ASP A 37 -15.12 -20.76 -20.14
CA ASP A 37 -15.02 -22.01 -20.93
C ASP A 37 -16.26 -22.30 -21.79
N ILE A 38 -17.35 -21.53 -21.62
CA ILE A 38 -18.62 -21.72 -22.35
C ILE A 38 -18.81 -20.68 -23.45
N CYS A 39 -18.64 -19.40 -23.12
CA CYS A 39 -18.91 -18.31 -24.06
C CYS A 39 -17.64 -17.61 -24.58
N ASP A 40 -16.45 -18.12 -24.22
CA ASP A 40 -15.15 -17.57 -24.58
C ASP A 40 -14.93 -16.09 -24.19
N PHE A 41 -15.78 -15.56 -23.31
CA PHE A 41 -15.67 -14.18 -22.83
C PHE A 41 -14.40 -14.04 -21.98
N LYS A 42 -13.54 -13.10 -22.37
CA LYS A 42 -12.29 -12.80 -21.67
C LYS A 42 -12.48 -11.59 -20.77
N PHE A 43 -12.09 -11.70 -19.52
CA PHE A 43 -12.26 -10.64 -18.54
C PHE A 43 -11.12 -10.63 -17.53
N CYS A 44 -10.91 -9.49 -16.89
CA CYS A 44 -9.91 -9.29 -15.85
C CYS A 44 -10.57 -9.24 -14.48
N VAL A 45 -9.88 -9.78 -13.47
CA VAL A 45 -10.25 -9.72 -12.06
C VAL A 45 -9.10 -9.04 -11.33
N ASP A 46 -9.35 -7.83 -10.84
CA ASP A 46 -8.37 -7.06 -10.09
C ASP A 46 -8.18 -7.63 -8.69
N MET A 47 -6.94 -7.50 -8.20
CA MET A 47 -6.59 -7.96 -6.88
C MET A 47 -7.14 -7.04 -5.79
N ASP A 48 -7.73 -7.66 -4.79
CA ASP A 48 -8.20 -6.95 -3.61
C ASP A 48 -7.05 -6.77 -2.62
N VAL A 49 -6.51 -5.55 -2.58
CA VAL A 49 -5.39 -5.14 -1.72
C VAL A 49 -5.72 -5.23 -0.23
N VAL A 50 -7.01 -5.25 0.15
CA VAL A 50 -7.46 -5.48 1.53
C VAL A 50 -7.27 -6.95 1.92
N LYS A 51 -7.28 -7.87 0.96
CA LYS A 51 -7.06 -9.29 1.19
C LYS A 51 -5.55 -9.63 1.21
N PRO A 52 -5.17 -10.76 1.82
CA PRO A 52 -3.81 -11.27 1.72
C PRO A 52 -3.40 -11.48 0.25
N PHE A 53 -2.15 -11.20 -0.13
CA PHE A 53 -1.69 -11.35 -1.52
C PHE A 53 -1.79 -12.79 -2.06
N ASN A 54 -1.74 -13.78 -1.17
CA ASN A 54 -1.94 -15.18 -1.53
C ASN A 54 -3.42 -15.58 -1.62
N TYR A 55 -4.37 -14.66 -1.41
CA TYR A 55 -5.79 -14.93 -1.58
C TYR A 55 -6.12 -15.05 -3.07
N ASN A 56 -6.01 -16.29 -3.56
CA ASN A 56 -6.32 -16.65 -4.93
C ASN A 56 -7.69 -17.32 -4.98
N LYS A 57 -8.75 -16.55 -5.26
CA LYS A 57 -10.08 -17.10 -5.52
C LYS A 57 -10.46 -16.83 -6.97
N PRO A 58 -10.78 -17.86 -7.77
CA PRO A 58 -11.26 -17.67 -9.13
C PRO A 58 -12.62 -16.94 -9.12
N PRO A 59 -13.00 -16.30 -10.23
CA PRO A 59 -14.31 -15.66 -10.36
C PRO A 59 -15.45 -16.66 -10.13
N GLU A 60 -16.55 -16.20 -9.52
CA GLU A 60 -17.70 -17.05 -9.19
C GLU A 60 -18.77 -17.10 -10.29
N SER A 61 -18.76 -16.12 -11.20
CA SER A 61 -19.73 -15.99 -12.28
C SER A 61 -19.10 -15.29 -13.50
N CYS A 62 -19.66 -15.57 -14.67
CA CYS A 62 -19.24 -14.94 -15.91
C CYS A 62 -19.81 -13.52 -15.99
N PRO A 63 -18.98 -12.47 -16.21
CA PRO A 63 -19.46 -11.10 -16.37
C PRO A 63 -19.98 -10.77 -17.78
N SER A 64 -20.16 -11.78 -18.65
CA SER A 64 -20.70 -11.58 -20.00
C SER A 64 -22.13 -11.04 -19.94
N SER A 65 -22.48 -10.18 -20.90
CA SER A 65 -23.83 -9.61 -21.05
C SER A 65 -24.89 -10.64 -21.44
N THR A 66 -24.46 -11.76 -22.01
CA THR A 66 -25.34 -12.90 -22.29
C THR A 66 -25.36 -13.71 -21.01
N GLU A 67 -26.49 -13.79 -20.30
CA GLU A 67 -26.67 -14.48 -19.00
C GLU A 67 -26.05 -15.89 -19.01
N CYS A 68 -24.75 -15.97 -18.77
CA CYS A 68 -23.97 -17.17 -18.99
C CYS A 68 -23.89 -17.92 -17.66
N PRO A 69 -24.39 -19.17 -17.60
CA PRO A 69 -24.41 -19.92 -16.34
C PRO A 69 -23.04 -20.50 -15.97
N SER A 70 -21.97 -20.17 -16.71
CA SER A 70 -20.64 -20.73 -16.45
C SER A 70 -20.09 -20.32 -15.09
N LYS A 71 -19.53 -21.32 -14.42
CA LYS A 71 -18.71 -21.17 -13.19
C LYS A 71 -17.29 -21.70 -13.39
N ASN A 72 -16.95 -22.11 -14.61
CA ASN A 72 -15.65 -22.62 -14.98
C ASN A 72 -14.93 -21.60 -15.86
N PHE A 73 -13.68 -21.32 -15.50
CA PHE A 73 -12.87 -20.28 -16.11
C PHE A 73 -11.42 -20.75 -16.25
N SER A 74 -10.91 -20.67 -17.46
CA SER A 74 -9.50 -20.90 -17.74
C SER A 74 -8.68 -19.66 -17.41
N HIS A 75 -7.63 -19.82 -16.61
CA HIS A 75 -6.65 -18.77 -16.36
C HIS A 75 -5.81 -18.52 -17.62
N LEU A 76 -5.63 -17.26 -18.00
CA LEU A 76 -4.86 -16.88 -19.18
C LEU A 76 -3.52 -16.24 -18.84
N GLU A 77 -3.55 -15.16 -18.06
CA GLU A 77 -2.36 -14.37 -17.73
C GLU A 77 -2.50 -13.68 -16.37
N ASP A 78 -1.37 -13.54 -15.67
CA ASP A 78 -1.20 -12.72 -14.47
C ASP A 78 -0.56 -11.38 -14.86
N LEU A 79 -1.27 -10.27 -14.67
CA LEU A 79 -0.73 -8.93 -14.84
C LEU A 79 -0.04 -8.50 -13.55
N CYS A 80 1.26 -8.26 -13.61
CA CYS A 80 2.11 -8.07 -12.44
C CYS A 80 2.63 -6.65 -12.28
N THR A 81 2.90 -6.29 -11.03
CA THR A 81 3.55 -5.05 -10.58
C THR A 81 4.59 -5.41 -9.54
N ASP A 82 5.66 -4.62 -9.49
CA ASP A 82 6.57 -4.63 -8.36
C ASP A 82 5.91 -3.96 -7.15
N TYR A 83 6.20 -4.48 -5.97
CA TYR A 83 5.77 -3.88 -4.72
C TYR A 83 6.86 -3.97 -3.65
N GLN A 84 6.83 -2.99 -2.75
CA GLN A 84 7.70 -2.92 -1.59
C GLN A 84 6.93 -2.36 -0.40
N GLU A 85 7.15 -2.93 0.79
CA GLU A 85 6.65 -2.36 2.04
C GLU A 85 7.77 -1.64 2.75
N ILE A 86 7.52 -0.39 3.15
CA ILE A 86 8.42 0.38 4.01
C ILE A 86 7.75 0.69 5.34
N VAL A 87 8.55 0.86 6.39
CA VAL A 87 8.06 1.24 7.73
C VAL A 87 8.42 2.69 7.95
N LEU A 88 7.41 3.55 8.01
CA LEU A 88 7.54 4.98 8.26
C LEU A 88 7.32 5.25 9.75
N GLN A 89 8.31 5.85 10.41
CA GLN A 89 8.21 6.25 11.81
C GLN A 89 7.80 7.73 11.92
N GLU A 90 6.78 7.99 12.74
CA GLU A 90 6.34 9.33 13.09
C GLU A 90 7.48 10.12 13.75
N ILE A 91 7.72 11.34 13.27
CA ILE A 91 8.59 12.29 13.95
C ILE A 91 7.75 12.99 15.02
N LEU A 92 8.06 12.71 16.27
CA LEU A 92 7.55 13.45 17.42
C LEU A 92 8.62 14.46 17.86
N GLU A 93 8.26 15.75 17.89
CA GLU A 93 9.07 16.73 18.61
C GLU A 93 8.90 16.47 20.11
N SER A 94 9.84 15.72 20.68
CA SER A 94 9.82 15.37 22.09
C SER A 94 10.40 16.53 22.91
N SER A 95 9.55 17.25 23.64
CA SER A 95 10.00 18.16 24.72
C SER A 95 10.41 17.42 26.00
N ASN A 96 9.90 16.20 26.25
CA ASN A 96 10.04 15.49 27.54
C ASN A 96 10.52 14.02 27.48
N GLY A 97 10.99 13.52 26.34
CA GLY A 97 11.71 12.24 26.23
C GLY A 97 10.89 10.96 26.48
N LYS A 98 9.57 11.06 26.63
CA LYS A 98 8.68 9.91 26.88
C LYS A 98 7.43 9.99 26.00
N GLY A 99 7.52 9.44 24.79
CA GLY A 99 6.39 9.21 23.91
C GLY A 99 6.60 7.93 23.10
N MET A 100 5.58 7.08 23.01
CA MET A 100 5.61 5.91 22.14
C MET A 100 5.59 6.40 20.69
N MET A 101 6.65 6.12 19.94
CA MET A 101 6.71 6.45 18.51
C MET A 101 5.84 5.45 17.76
N ASN A 102 4.83 5.94 17.05
CA ASN A 102 4.04 5.09 16.18
C ASN A 102 4.75 4.92 14.84
N SER A 103 4.53 3.77 14.23
CA SER A 103 5.00 3.49 12.87
C SER A 103 3.84 3.01 12.01
N VAL A 104 3.96 3.25 10.71
CA VAL A 104 2.95 2.91 9.71
C VAL A 104 3.63 2.13 8.60
N ASN A 105 3.03 1.02 8.20
CA ASN A 105 3.43 0.30 7.00
C ASN A 105 2.92 1.04 5.78
N VAL A 106 3.83 1.45 4.90
CA VAL A 106 3.52 2.10 3.64
C VAL A 106 3.77 1.13 2.51
N PHE A 107 2.79 1.03 1.61
CA PHE A 107 2.81 0.17 0.44
C PHE A 107 3.21 0.98 -0.79
N LEU A 108 4.34 0.61 -1.40
CA LEU A 108 4.88 1.21 -2.61
C LEU A 108 4.68 0.26 -3.79
N GLN A 109 4.29 0.80 -4.94
CA GLN A 109 4.05 0.04 -6.18
C GLN A 109 4.79 0.66 -7.35
N ASP A 110 5.02 -0.14 -8.39
CA ASP A 110 5.59 0.30 -9.67
C ASP A 110 6.87 1.12 -9.47
N GLU A 111 6.91 2.34 -10.03
CA GLU A 111 8.06 3.24 -10.00
C GLU A 111 8.42 3.76 -8.60
N LEU A 112 7.55 3.59 -7.60
CA LEU A 112 7.86 3.96 -6.21
C LEU A 112 8.68 2.88 -5.49
N ALA A 113 8.70 1.64 -6.00
CA ALA A 113 9.49 0.56 -5.41
C ALA A 113 11.00 0.76 -5.68
N ASP A 114 11.83 0.38 -4.71
CA ASP A 114 13.30 0.49 -4.76
C ASP A 114 13.89 1.92 -4.84
N VAL A 115 13.05 2.95 -4.66
CA VAL A 115 13.51 4.35 -4.73
C VAL A 115 14.10 4.84 -3.41
N PHE A 116 13.48 4.48 -2.28
CA PHE A 116 13.80 5.05 -0.97
C PHE A 116 14.58 4.08 -0.08
N LYS A 117 15.36 4.61 0.86
CA LYS A 117 16.26 3.85 1.75
C LYS A 117 15.98 4.12 3.23
N PRO A 118 16.35 3.19 4.14
CA PRO A 118 16.25 3.45 5.57
C PRO A 118 17.13 4.65 5.94
N GLY A 119 16.58 5.56 6.73
CA GLY A 119 17.19 6.85 7.07
C GLY A 119 16.61 8.04 6.28
N ASP A 120 15.98 7.80 5.13
CA ASP A 120 15.38 8.87 4.33
C ASP A 120 14.20 9.51 5.07
N HIS A 121 14.11 10.82 4.96
CA HIS A 121 12.98 11.60 5.45
C HIS A 121 12.05 11.87 4.26
N VAL A 122 10.79 11.41 4.36
CA VAL A 122 9.85 11.48 3.25
C VAL A 122 8.48 11.98 3.68
N ILE A 123 7.76 12.56 2.73
CA ILE A 123 6.33 12.84 2.81
C ILE A 123 5.63 11.89 1.84
N VAL A 124 4.68 11.12 2.35
CA VAL A 124 3.90 10.13 1.60
C VAL A 124 2.46 10.63 1.44
N TYR A 125 1.99 10.63 0.22
CA TYR A 125 0.62 10.97 -0.17
C TYR A 125 -0.09 9.69 -0.56
N GLY A 126 -1.26 9.41 0.01
CA GLY A 126 -1.86 8.09 -0.19
C GLY A 126 -3.19 7.90 0.52
N ILE A 127 -3.69 6.67 0.47
CA ILE A 127 -4.96 6.28 1.09
C ILE A 127 -4.68 5.33 2.24
N LEU A 128 -5.30 5.58 3.39
CA LEU A 128 -5.23 4.66 4.52
C LEU A 128 -6.20 3.49 4.30
N MET A 129 -5.69 2.29 4.38
CA MET A 129 -6.43 1.04 4.20
C MET A 129 -6.28 0.16 5.44
N VAL A 130 -7.20 -0.79 5.59
CA VAL A 130 -7.02 -1.94 6.48
C VAL A 130 -6.75 -3.15 5.63
N ARG A 131 -5.84 -3.99 6.10
CA ARG A 131 -5.51 -5.23 5.44
C ARG A 131 -5.64 -6.42 6.38
N PHE A 132 -6.21 -7.51 5.87
CA PHE A 132 -6.22 -8.81 6.54
C PHE A 132 -4.87 -9.50 6.37
N LYS A 133 -4.33 -10.01 7.47
CA LYS A 133 -3.08 -10.79 7.46
C LYS A 133 -3.30 -12.19 6.90
N CYS A 134 -4.40 -12.83 7.28
CA CYS A 134 -4.81 -14.16 6.86
C CYS A 134 -6.34 -14.23 6.76
N LEU A 135 -6.84 -15.06 5.83
CA LEU A 135 -8.26 -15.38 5.69
C LEU A 135 -8.45 -16.90 5.87
N VAL A 136 -8.17 -17.41 7.07
CA VAL A 136 -8.31 -18.84 7.39
C VAL A 136 -9.63 -19.06 8.14
N PRO A 137 -10.51 -19.96 7.65
CA PRO A 137 -11.75 -20.29 8.36
C PRO A 137 -11.49 -20.73 9.80
N LYS A 138 -12.36 -20.31 10.72
CA LYS A 138 -12.30 -20.66 12.16
C LYS A 138 -11.09 -20.11 12.92
N THR A 139 -10.46 -19.04 12.44
CA THR A 139 -9.38 -18.32 13.16
C THR A 139 -9.77 -16.87 13.41
N PHE A 140 -9.13 -16.24 14.40
CA PHE A 140 -9.29 -14.81 14.62
C PHE A 140 -8.69 -14.04 13.44
N MET A 141 -9.46 -13.09 12.92
CA MET A 141 -9.00 -12.24 11.83
C MET A 141 -8.04 -11.18 12.36
N GLU A 142 -6.76 -11.34 12.05
CA GLU A 142 -5.75 -10.32 12.31
C GLU A 142 -5.75 -9.30 11.18
N THR A 143 -5.82 -8.02 11.55
CA THR A 143 -5.78 -6.89 10.63
C THR A 143 -4.74 -5.86 11.03
N TYR A 144 -4.27 -5.08 10.07
CA TYR A 144 -3.35 -3.97 10.31
C TYR A 144 -3.64 -2.80 9.37
N LEU A 145 -3.24 -1.60 9.79
CA LEU A 145 -3.29 -0.41 8.93
C LEU A 145 -2.17 -0.47 7.90
N LEU A 146 -2.54 -0.23 6.65
CA LEU A 146 -1.65 -0.16 5.50
C LEU A 146 -1.88 1.19 4.82
N PHE A 147 -0.82 1.94 4.57
CA PHE A 147 -0.92 3.21 3.85
C PHE A 147 -0.50 3.01 2.40
N MET A 148 -1.46 3.03 1.47
CA MET A 148 -1.19 2.86 0.05
C MET A 148 -0.67 4.16 -0.54
N ALA A 149 0.61 4.18 -0.91
CA ALA A 149 1.23 5.38 -1.46
C ALA A 149 0.78 5.60 -2.90
N ASN A 150 0.30 6.81 -3.17
CA ASN A 150 0.11 7.35 -4.52
C ASN A 150 1.35 8.13 -4.96
N ASN A 151 2.02 8.82 -4.04
CA ASN A 151 3.25 9.55 -4.31
C ASN A 151 4.13 9.63 -3.04
N VAL A 152 5.44 9.72 -3.22
CA VAL A 152 6.40 9.92 -2.13
C VAL A 152 7.41 10.98 -2.54
N THR A 153 7.63 11.98 -1.69
CA THR A 153 8.59 13.06 -1.93
C THR A 153 9.64 13.11 -0.81
N PRO A 154 10.94 13.19 -1.13
CA PRO A 154 11.97 13.45 -0.14
C PRO A 154 11.72 14.78 0.56
N LYS A 155 11.74 14.80 1.89
CA LYS A 155 11.76 16.03 2.67
C LYS A 155 13.22 16.47 2.82
N HIS A 156 13.64 17.35 1.92
CA HIS A 156 14.95 18.01 2.07
C HIS A 156 14.96 18.81 3.36
N SER A 157 15.96 18.56 4.22
CA SER A 157 16.25 19.38 5.40
C SER A 157 16.67 20.77 4.92
N THR A 158 15.71 21.64 4.67
CA THR A 158 16.03 23.04 4.42
C THR A 158 16.51 23.68 5.71
N ASN A 159 17.83 23.78 5.88
CA ASN A 159 18.48 24.67 6.83
C ASN A 159 18.30 26.16 6.45
N TYR A 160 17.10 26.58 6.00
CA TYR A 160 16.85 27.97 5.58
C TYR A 160 16.65 28.94 6.75
N GLU A 161 16.51 28.46 8.00
CA GLU A 161 16.45 29.37 9.16
C GLU A 161 17.82 29.94 9.56
N ASN A 162 18.93 29.33 9.14
CA ASN A 162 20.28 29.87 9.43
C ASN A 162 20.85 30.74 8.30
N SER A 163 20.23 30.76 7.11
CA SER A 163 20.72 31.54 5.98
C SER A 163 20.16 32.96 5.94
N LEU A 164 19.05 33.26 6.62
CA LEU A 164 18.47 34.62 6.66
C LEU A 164 19.16 35.53 7.69
N PHE A 165 19.84 34.98 8.70
CA PHE A 165 20.55 35.76 9.72
C PHE A 165 21.99 36.12 9.33
N SER A 166 22.57 35.50 8.29
CA SER A 166 23.91 35.84 7.78
C SER A 166 23.92 36.93 6.71
N PHE A 167 22.76 37.50 6.35
CA PHE A 167 22.64 38.63 5.42
C PHE A 167 22.19 39.93 6.12
N LEU A 168 22.15 39.95 7.45
CA LEU A 168 21.81 41.12 8.28
C LEU A 168 22.96 41.54 9.22
N GLU A 169 24.20 41.24 8.86
CA GLU A 169 25.42 41.90 9.37
C GLU A 169 26.22 42.48 8.20
#